data_AF-A0A0W8CS15-F1
#
_entry.id   AF-A0A0W8CS15-F1
#
_cell.length_a   1.000
_cell.length_b   1.000
_cell.length_c   1.000
_cell.angle_alpha   90.00
_cell.angle_beta   90.00
_cell.angle_gamma   90.00
#
_symmetry.space_group_name_H-M   'P 1'
#
loop_
_entity.id
_entity.type
_entity.pdbx_description
1 polymer ?
#
loop_
_entity_poly.entity_id
_entity_poly.type
_entity_poly.pdbx_seq_one_letter_code
_entity_poly.pdbx_strand_id
1 'polypeptide(L)'
;MSTFKFCEWLTQLDESMHEQNRRLLQLVDNVTSHNEAPVELTNVKVSKLPPNTTAALQLMNQRIIKCLKDKYKARKQKVELDMFYSGIPYTPVNLYTAMKWCSEGLERCFGADYSKLLVGYYVEDESSIFIVIIKIY
;
A
#
# COMPACT_ATOMS: atom_id res chain seq x y z
N MET A 1 -3.97 0.89 12.04
CA MET A 1 -3.92 -0.55 12.30
C MET A 1 -3.38 -0.75 13.71
N SER A 2 -3.96 -1.64 14.52
CA SER A 2 -3.39 -1.97 15.84
C SER A 2 -2.21 -2.92 15.69
N THR A 3 -1.32 -2.97 16.69
CA THR A 3 -0.20 -3.94 16.71
C THR A 3 -0.71 -5.37 16.53
N PHE A 4 -1.78 -5.75 17.23
CA PHE A 4 -2.39 -7.08 17.08
C PHE A 4 -2.76 -7.42 15.64
N LYS A 5 -3.43 -6.50 14.92
CA LYS A 5 -3.82 -6.72 13.52
C LYS A 5 -2.62 -6.72 12.57
N PHE A 6 -1.59 -5.93 12.88
CA PHE A 6 -0.35 -5.97 12.12
C PHE A 6 0.35 -7.33 12.26
N CYS A 7 0.35 -7.92 13.44
CA CYS A 7 0.97 -9.21 13.72
C CYS A 7 0.23 -10.36 13.05
N GLU A 8 -1.10 -10.38 13.17
CA GLU A 8 -1.95 -11.36 12.48
C GLU A 8 -1.67 -11.36 10.96
N TRP A 9 -1.55 -10.17 10.37
CA TRP A 9 -1.19 -10.03 8.96
C TRP A 9 0.25 -10.49 8.65
N LEU A 10 1.23 -10.16 9.50
CA LEU A 10 2.62 -10.59 9.32
C LEU A 10 2.77 -12.11 9.37
N THR A 11 2.08 -12.79 10.27
CA THR A 11 2.10 -14.26 10.36
C THR A 11 1.58 -14.90 9.07
N GLN A 12 0.45 -14.42 8.55
CA GLN A 12 -0.11 -14.92 7.28
C GLN A 12 0.83 -14.65 6.10
N LEU A 13 1.51 -13.50 6.10
CA LEU A 13 2.50 -13.19 5.08
C LEU A 13 3.72 -14.12 5.17
N ASP A 14 4.21 -14.41 6.38
CA ASP A 14 5.34 -15.32 6.61
C ASP A 14 5.04 -16.73 6.13
N GLU A 15 3.88 -17.27 6.50
CA GLU A 15 3.39 -18.57 6.04
C GLU A 15 3.34 -18.63 4.51
N SER A 16 2.78 -17.60 3.86
CA SER A 16 2.71 -17.54 2.40
C SER A 16 4.10 -17.46 1.75
N MET A 17 5.05 -16.74 2.36
CA MET A 17 6.44 -16.68 1.87
C MET A 17 7.16 -18.02 2.07
N HIS A 18 6.89 -18.72 3.18
CA HIS A 18 7.41 -20.05 3.46
C HIS A 18 6.89 -21.07 2.42
N GLU A 19 5.58 -21.10 2.15
CA GLU A 19 4.96 -21.96 1.12
C GLU A 19 5.55 -21.72 -0.28
N GLN A 20 5.88 -20.47 -0.60
CA GLN A 20 6.51 -20.09 -1.86
C GLN A 20 8.02 -20.34 -1.89
N ASN A 21 8.63 -20.81 -0.78
CA ASN A 21 10.07 -20.93 -0.60
C ASN A 21 10.83 -19.61 -0.89
N ARG A 22 10.30 -18.50 -0.35
CA ARG A 22 10.84 -17.15 -0.56
C ARG A 22 11.17 -16.47 0.76
N ARG A 23 12.17 -15.59 0.74
CA ARG A 23 12.46 -14.67 1.84
C ARG A 23 12.15 -13.24 1.44
N LEU A 24 11.63 -12.47 2.40
CA LEU A 24 11.12 -11.13 2.19
C LEU A 24 11.71 -10.16 3.23
N LEU A 25 12.23 -9.02 2.78
CA LEU A 25 12.46 -7.86 3.64
C LEU A 25 11.33 -6.85 3.47
N GLN A 26 10.54 -6.65 4.53
CA GLN A 26 9.44 -5.70 4.60
C GLN A 26 9.90 -4.41 5.27
N LEU A 27 9.95 -3.33 4.49
CA LEU A 27 10.22 -1.98 5.01
C LEU A 27 8.91 -1.35 5.51
N VAL A 28 8.89 -0.90 6.76
CA VAL A 28 7.73 -0.23 7.39
C VAL A 28 8.10 1.16 7.89
N ASP A 29 7.09 1.99 8.09
CA ASP A 29 7.26 3.29 8.74
C ASP A 29 7.62 3.14 10.21
N ASN A 30 8.30 4.15 10.76
CA ASN A 30 8.68 4.18 12.15
C ASN A 30 7.53 4.68 13.04
N VAL A 31 6.42 3.92 13.09
CA VAL A 31 5.30 4.19 14.00
C VAL A 31 5.17 3.11 15.06
N THR A 32 4.61 3.48 16.20
CA THR A 32 4.54 2.63 17.40
C THR A 32 3.68 1.38 17.22
N SER A 33 2.71 1.40 16.29
CA SER A 33 1.91 0.21 15.95
C SER A 33 2.73 -0.91 15.30
N HIS A 34 3.90 -0.59 14.73
CA HIS A 34 4.87 -1.58 14.20
C HIS A 34 6.00 -1.87 15.19
N ASN A 35 5.85 -1.49 16.46
CA ASN A 35 6.78 -1.93 17.49
C ASN A 35 6.69 -3.44 17.67
N GLU A 36 7.84 -4.02 18.04
CA GLU A 36 8.06 -5.44 18.19
C GLU A 36 6.92 -6.09 18.98
N ALA A 37 6.22 -6.97 18.29
CA ALA A 37 5.35 -7.96 18.89
C ALA A 37 6.08 -9.29 18.93
N PRO A 38 5.70 -10.23 19.81
CA PRO A 38 6.41 -11.49 20.00
C PRO A 38 6.07 -12.51 18.90
N VAL A 39 6.17 -12.10 17.64
CA VAL A 39 5.96 -12.99 16.50
C VAL A 39 7.33 -13.37 15.94
N GLU A 40 7.69 -14.63 16.12
CA GLU A 40 8.85 -15.24 15.47
C GLU A 40 8.52 -15.45 13.99
N LEU A 41 9.23 -14.75 13.11
CA LEU A 41 9.08 -14.84 11.65
C LEU A 41 10.29 -15.56 11.06
N THR A 42 10.06 -16.47 10.12
CA THR A 42 11.11 -17.33 9.55
C THR A 42 11.53 -16.90 8.15
N ASN A 43 10.61 -16.33 7.39
CA ASN A 43 10.77 -15.97 5.98
C ASN A 43 10.61 -14.46 5.73
N VAL A 44 10.01 -13.72 6.65
CA VAL A 44 9.79 -12.28 6.59
C VAL A 44 10.63 -11.56 7.64
N LYS A 45 11.50 -10.66 7.20
CA LYS A 45 12.22 -9.71 8.06
C LYS A 45 11.55 -8.35 7.97
N VAL A 46 11.18 -7.77 9.11
CA VAL A 46 10.64 -6.41 9.16
C VAL A 46 11.76 -5.43 9.53
N SER A 47 11.87 -4.32 8.81
CA SER A 47 12.82 -3.25 9.12
C SER A 47 12.13 -1.89 9.05
N LYS A 48 12.41 -1.03 10.03
CA LYS A 48 11.84 0.31 10.12
C LYS A 48 12.71 1.30 9.35
N LEU A 49 12.06 2.15 8.58
CA LEU A 49 12.71 3.30 7.96
C LEU A 49 13.15 4.32 9.03
N PRO A 50 14.19 5.14 8.77
CA PRO A 50 14.54 6.22 9.67
C PRO A 50 13.36 7.20 9.87
N PRO A 51 13.28 7.87 11.04
CA PRO A 51 12.25 8.87 11.29
C PRO A 51 12.17 9.89 10.14
N ASN A 52 10.95 10.31 9.79
CA ASN A 52 10.67 11.36 8.78
C ASN A 52 11.13 11.05 7.34
N THR A 53 11.52 9.81 7.02
CA THR A 53 11.95 9.46 5.65
C THR A 53 10.84 8.84 4.81
N THR A 54 9.69 8.54 5.41
CA THR A 54 8.57 7.79 4.80
C THR A 54 8.09 8.40 3.48
N ALA A 55 7.99 9.72 3.37
CA ALA A 55 7.56 10.39 2.13
C ALA A 55 8.65 10.35 1.03
N ALA A 56 9.92 10.31 1.42
CA ALA A 56 11.06 10.32 0.50
C ALA A 56 11.46 8.91 0.04
N LEU A 57 11.31 7.90 0.89
CA LEU A 57 11.80 6.53 0.64
C LEU A 57 10.69 5.54 0.27
N GLN A 58 9.45 5.73 0.74
CA GLN A 58 8.39 4.79 0.38
C GLN A 58 7.85 5.11 -1.02
N LEU A 59 8.21 4.25 -1.96
CA LEU A 59 7.64 4.23 -3.31
C LEU A 59 6.12 4.22 -3.32
N MET A 60 5.50 3.57 -2.33
CA MET A 60 4.04 3.56 -2.17
C MET A 60 3.47 4.97 -2.03
N ASN A 61 4.08 5.82 -1.20
CA ASN A 61 3.65 7.20 -1.03
C ASN A 61 3.87 8.03 -2.29
N GLN A 62 5.04 7.88 -2.92
CA GLN A 62 5.44 8.70 -4.06
C GLN A 62 4.70 8.37 -5.35
N ARG A 63 4.36 7.09 -5.56
CA ARG A 63 3.75 6.62 -6.81
C ARG A 63 2.29 6.26 -6.61
N ILE A 64 2.03 5.24 -5.81
CA ILE A 64 0.71 4.59 -5.71
C ILE A 64 -0.31 5.52 -5.07
N ILE A 65 -0.04 5.94 -3.83
CA ILE A 65 -0.95 6.79 -3.06
C ILE A 65 -1.12 8.14 -3.76
N LYS A 66 -0.05 8.70 -4.31
CA LYS A 66 -0.13 9.94 -5.09
C LYS A 66 -1.04 9.81 -6.31
N CYS A 67 -0.83 8.77 -7.15
CA CYS A 67 -1.66 8.55 -8.34
C CYS A 67 -3.14 8.40 -7.97
N LEU A 68 -3.44 7.59 -6.94
CA LEU A 68 -4.80 7.37 -6.46
C LEU A 68 -5.46 8.67 -5.96
N LYS A 69 -4.75 9.46 -5.14
CA LYS A 69 -5.25 10.74 -4.62
C LYS A 69 -5.54 11.71 -5.76
N ASP A 70 -4.65 11.80 -6.75
CA ASP A 70 -4.80 12.70 -7.89
C ASP A 70 -6.02 12.28 -8.75
N LYS A 71 -6.20 10.98 -9.00
CA LYS A 71 -7.36 10.44 -9.75
C LYS A 71 -8.68 10.64 -9.00
N TYR A 72 -8.69 10.35 -7.70
CA TYR A 72 -9.87 10.56 -6.86
C TYR A 72 -10.27 12.04 -6.85
N LYS A 73 -9.29 12.94 -6.65
CA LYS A 73 -9.52 14.39 -6.64
C LYS A 73 -10.07 14.89 -7.97
N ALA A 74 -9.47 14.49 -9.09
CA ALA A 74 -9.95 14.88 -10.42
C ALA A 74 -11.40 14.44 -10.67
N ARG A 75 -11.76 13.22 -10.25
CA ARG A 75 -13.12 12.71 -10.39
C ARG A 75 -14.12 13.44 -9.48
N LYS A 76 -13.73 13.69 -8.23
CA LYS A 76 -14.54 14.46 -7.28
C LYS A 76 -14.83 15.86 -7.81
N GLN A 77 -13.81 16.57 -8.29
CA GLN A 77 -13.94 17.90 -8.88
C GLN A 77 -14.85 17.90 -10.11
N LYS A 78 -14.74 16.88 -10.97
CA LYS A 78 -15.64 16.74 -12.12
C LYS A 78 -17.09 16.59 -11.69
N VAL A 79 -17.38 15.70 -10.76
CA VAL A 79 -18.75 15.47 -10.26
C VAL A 79 -19.32 16.73 -9.58
N GLU A 80 -18.50 17.43 -8.80
CA GLU A 80 -18.86 18.71 -8.18
C GLU A 80 -19.22 19.78 -9.21
N LEU A 81 -18.43 19.88 -10.28
CA LEU A 81 -18.64 20.82 -11.36
C LEU A 81 -19.89 20.47 -12.18
N ASP A 82 -20.12 19.19 -12.45
CA ASP A 82 -21.31 18.70 -13.16
C ASP A 82 -22.59 19.01 -12.37
N MET A 83 -22.57 18.84 -11.04
CA MET A 83 -23.68 19.21 -10.15
C MET A 83 -23.94 20.73 -10.18
N PHE A 84 -22.87 21.52 -10.11
CA PHE A 84 -22.94 22.98 -10.14
C PHE A 84 -23.60 23.48 -11.43
N TYR A 85 -23.14 23.02 -12.60
CA TYR A 85 -23.72 23.41 -13.88
C TYR A 85 -25.15 22.90 -14.08
N SER A 86 -25.53 21.80 -13.41
CA SER A 86 -26.90 21.26 -13.46
C SER A 86 -27.86 21.94 -12.47
N GLY A 87 -27.37 22.88 -11.66
CA GLY A 87 -28.16 23.52 -10.60
C GLY A 87 -28.56 22.58 -9.46
N ILE A 88 -27.90 21.42 -9.33
CA ILE A 88 -28.16 20.44 -8.29
C ILE A 88 -27.30 20.82 -7.06
N PRO A 89 -27.87 20.87 -5.85
CA PRO A 89 -27.10 21.09 -4.63
C PRO A 89 -25.99 20.05 -4.47
N TYR A 90 -24.84 20.48 -3.95
CA TYR A 90 -23.73 19.57 -3.70
C TYR A 90 -24.16 18.42 -2.77
N THR A 91 -23.86 17.19 -3.18
CA THR A 91 -24.00 16.01 -2.34
C THR A 91 -22.62 15.41 -2.05
N PRO A 92 -22.23 15.26 -0.77
CA PRO A 92 -20.97 14.63 -0.41
C PRO A 92 -20.88 13.21 -0.97
N VAL A 93 -19.68 12.85 -1.48
CA VAL A 93 -19.40 11.49 -1.96
C VAL A 93 -19.51 10.51 -0.79
N ASN A 94 -20.43 9.54 -0.90
CA ASN A 94 -20.59 8.50 0.11
C ASN A 94 -19.44 7.46 0.05
N LEU A 95 -19.31 6.64 1.10
CA LEU A 95 -18.23 5.67 1.23
C LEU A 95 -18.19 4.64 0.08
N TYR A 96 -19.35 4.11 -0.32
CA TYR A 96 -19.43 3.13 -1.42
C TYR A 96 -18.89 3.73 -2.73
N THR A 97 -19.34 4.93 -3.08
CA THR A 97 -18.86 5.64 -4.27
C THR A 97 -17.37 5.94 -4.18
N ALA A 98 -16.88 6.37 -3.01
CA ALA A 98 -15.46 6.63 -2.80
C ALA A 98 -14.61 5.36 -2.97
N MET A 99 -15.01 4.24 -2.35
CA MET A 99 -14.34 2.95 -2.50
C MET A 99 -14.31 2.47 -3.95
N LYS A 100 -15.46 2.56 -4.64
CA LYS A 100 -15.56 2.22 -6.06
C LYS A 100 -14.60 3.08 -6.91
N TRP A 101 -14.53 4.39 -6.66
CA TRP A 101 -13.62 5.27 -7.39
C TRP A 101 -12.15 4.97 -7.13
N CYS A 102 -11.80 4.61 -5.89
CA CYS A 102 -10.44 4.19 -5.54
C CYS A 102 -10.07 2.88 -6.23
N SER A 103 -10.97 1.89 -6.27
CA SER A 103 -10.77 0.62 -6.97
C SER A 103 -10.52 0.84 -8.46
N GLU A 104 -11.41 1.57 -9.14
CA GLU A 104 -11.26 1.91 -10.56
C GLU A 104 -10.00 2.76 -10.81
N GLY A 105 -9.63 3.62 -9.86
CA GLY A 105 -8.41 4.42 -9.91
C GLY A 105 -7.14 3.56 -9.84
N LEU A 106 -7.15 2.53 -8.99
CA LEU A 106 -6.03 1.61 -8.82
C LEU A 106 -5.79 0.81 -10.10
N GLU A 107 -6.84 0.24 -10.70
CA GLU A 107 -6.78 -0.47 -11.98
C GLU A 107 -6.22 0.42 -13.10
N ARG A 108 -6.60 1.70 -13.12
CA ARG A 108 -6.12 2.64 -14.14
C ARG A 108 -4.68 3.10 -13.93
N CYS A 109 -4.22 3.19 -12.67
CA CYS A 109 -2.85 3.60 -12.38
C CYS A 109 -1.86 2.44 -12.62
N PHE A 110 -2.27 1.18 -12.45
CA PHE A 110 -1.35 0.04 -12.38
C PHE A 110 -1.74 -1.19 -13.21
N GLY A 111 -2.85 -1.15 -13.94
CA GLY A 111 -3.41 -2.28 -14.69
C GLY A 111 -4.28 -3.19 -13.82
N ALA A 112 -4.94 -4.17 -14.45
CA ALA A 112 -5.76 -5.17 -13.75
C ALA A 112 -4.93 -6.25 -13.04
N ASP A 113 -3.64 -6.34 -13.36
CA ASP A 113 -2.71 -7.30 -12.77
C ASP A 113 -1.86 -6.63 -11.69
N TYR A 114 -2.39 -6.65 -10.47
CA TYR A 114 -1.74 -6.09 -9.29
C TYR A 114 -0.51 -6.89 -8.83
N SER A 115 -0.22 -8.05 -9.44
CA SER A 115 1.03 -8.77 -9.18
C SER A 115 2.26 -7.99 -9.66
N LYS A 116 2.09 -7.07 -10.61
CA LYS A 116 3.14 -6.17 -11.13
C LYS A 116 3.42 -4.95 -10.26
N LEU A 117 2.66 -4.76 -9.18
CA LEU A 117 2.95 -3.74 -8.17
C LEU A 117 4.19 -4.07 -7.32
N LEU A 118 4.76 -5.27 -7.52
CA LEU A 118 6.10 -5.66 -7.08
C LEU A 118 7.16 -4.74 -7.71
N VAL A 119 7.36 -3.55 -7.13
CA VAL A 119 8.56 -2.76 -7.39
C VAL A 119 9.67 -3.34 -6.54
N GLY A 120 10.37 -4.34 -7.09
CA GLY A 120 11.62 -4.85 -6.53
C GLY A 120 12.79 -3.96 -6.94
N TYR A 121 13.63 -3.59 -5.97
CA TYR A 121 15.03 -3.25 -6.28
C TYR A 121 15.86 -4.51 -6.09
N TYR A 122 16.64 -4.86 -7.10
CA TYR A 122 17.62 -5.94 -7.07
C TYR A 122 18.89 -5.40 -6.41
N VAL A 123 19.40 -6.08 -5.39
CA VAL A 123 20.78 -5.87 -4.90
C VAL A 123 21.45 -7.24 -4.99
N GLU A 124 22.35 -7.39 -5.97
CA GLU A 124 23.25 -8.54 -6.05
C GLU A 124 24.37 -8.34 -5.03
N ASP A 125 24.32 -9.07 -3.90
CA ASP A 125 25.43 -9.95 -3.52
C ASP A 125 25.03 -10.98 -2.42
N GLU A 126 25.41 -12.23 -2.69
CA GLU A 126 25.63 -13.41 -1.81
C GLU A 126 24.54 -13.99 -0.87
N SER A 127 23.31 -13.48 -0.80
CA SER A 127 22.16 -14.25 -0.25
C SER A 127 20.85 -13.61 -0.67
N SER A 128 20.12 -14.22 -1.60
CA SER A 128 18.91 -13.69 -2.24
C SER A 128 17.87 -13.11 -1.27
N ILE A 129 17.99 -11.81 -0.93
CA ILE A 129 17.00 -11.05 -0.14
C ILE A 129 16.15 -10.26 -1.12
N PHE A 130 14.88 -10.64 -1.26
CA PHE A 130 13.92 -9.86 -2.02
C PHE A 130 13.40 -8.72 -1.15
N ILE A 131 13.73 -7.48 -1.50
CA ILE A 131 13.08 -6.28 -0.92
C ILE A 131 11.77 -6.09 -1.68
N VAL A 132 10.65 -6.45 -1.05
CA VAL A 132 9.32 -6.11 -1.58
C VAL A 132 8.73 -5.01 -0.72
N ILE A 133 8.51 -3.84 -1.33
CA ILE A 133 7.66 -2.81 -0.75
C ILE A 133 6.21 -3.16 -1.10
N ILE A 134 5.61 -3.95 -0.20
CA ILE A 134 4.18 -4.21 0.07
C ILE A 134 3.33 -4.76 -1.09
N LYS A 135 2.79 -5.96 -0.86
CA LYS A 135 1.52 -6.43 -1.45
C LYS A 135 0.37 -5.93 -0.56
N ILE A 136 -0.51 -5.09 -1.09
CA ILE A 136 -1.82 -4.81 -0.47
C ILE A 136 -2.83 -5.74 -1.13
N TYR A 137 -3.12 -6.87 -0.50
CA TYR A 137 -4.45 -7.50 -0.39
C TYR A 137 -4.46 -8.31 0.90
#